data_AF-A0AAW1UG80-F1
#
_entry.id   AF-A0AAW1UG80-F1
#
_cell.length_a   1.000
_cell.length_b   1.000
_cell.length_c   1.000
_cell.angle_alpha   90.00
_cell.angle_beta   90.00
_cell.angle_gamma   90.00
#
_symmetry.space_group_name_H-M   'P 1'
#
loop_
_entity.id
_entity.type
_entity.pdbx_description
1 polymer ?
#
loop_
_entity_poly.entity_id
_entity_poly.type
_entity_poly.pdbx_seq_one_letter_code
_entity_poly.pdbx_strand_id
1 'polypeptide(L)'
;MSDVSVKCVFCEKETGDRIKKFTPETLKKCMTICEYRKVKPDLRKSTNVYATVELSEETSLNDGYHAQCYKLFTRRGSPGSRRSGNQL
;
A
#
# COMPACT_ATOMS: atom_id res chain seq x y z
N MET A 1 29.33 -2.53 -5.10
CA MET A 1 28.15 -2.28 -4.24
C MET A 1 26.96 -2.63 -5.09
N SER A 2 26.25 -3.72 -4.78
CA SER A 2 25.10 -4.15 -5.57
C SER A 2 24.03 -3.06 -5.51
N ASP A 3 23.72 -2.48 -6.66
CA ASP A 3 22.61 -1.53 -6.83
C ASP A 3 21.33 -2.34 -6.59
N VAL A 4 20.89 -2.38 -5.33
CA VAL A 4 19.65 -3.06 -4.97
C VAL A 4 18.54 -2.19 -5.55
N SER A 5 18.08 -2.54 -6.74
CA SER A 5 16.94 -1.91 -7.37
C SER A 5 15.72 -2.13 -6.47
N VAL A 6 15.42 -1.13 -5.65
CA VAL A 6 14.28 -1.16 -4.73
C VAL A 6 13.01 -1.11 -5.57
N LYS A 7 12.18 -2.15 -5.52
CA LYS A 7 10.90 -2.20 -6.26
C LYS A 7 9.78 -1.63 -5.41
N CYS A 8 8.75 -1.09 -6.05
CA CYS A 8 7.54 -0.68 -5.35
C CYS A 8 6.73 -1.90 -4.92
N VAL A 9 6.53 -2.12 -3.62
CA VAL A 9 5.76 -3.26 -3.07
C VAL A 9 4.30 -3.34 -3.52
N PHE A 10 3.74 -2.22 -4.00
CA PHE A 10 2.33 -2.13 -4.36
C PHE A 10 2.05 -2.42 -5.84
N CYS A 11 3.04 -2.19 -6.71
CA CYS A 11 2.85 -2.33 -8.16
C CYS A 11 3.99 -3.10 -8.83
N GLU A 12 4.96 -3.58 -8.04
CA GLU A 12 6.10 -4.43 -8.43
C GLU A 12 7.01 -3.82 -9.51
N LYS A 13 6.83 -2.53 -9.80
CA LYS A 13 7.59 -1.76 -10.79
C LYS A 13 8.71 -0.97 -10.12
N GLU A 14 9.83 -0.92 -10.82
CA GLU A 14 11.02 -0.11 -10.51
C GLU A 14 10.95 1.29 -11.14
N THR A 15 10.13 1.44 -12.18
CA THR A 15 10.03 2.65 -13.01
C THR A 15 8.76 3.44 -12.72
N GLY A 16 8.85 4.78 -12.86
CA GLY A 16 7.73 5.70 -12.73
C GLY A 16 8.08 6.93 -11.89
N ASP A 17 8.02 6.79 -10.56
CA ASP A 17 8.22 7.85 -9.57
C ASP A 17 9.43 7.54 -8.67
N ARG A 18 9.94 8.54 -7.93
CA ARG A 18 10.97 8.25 -6.91
C ARG A 18 10.42 7.30 -5.85
N ILE A 19 10.98 6.09 -5.80
CA ILE A 19 10.66 5.09 -4.79
C ILE A 19 11.14 5.58 -3.42
N LYS A 20 10.20 5.62 -2.46
CA LYS A 20 10.44 6.00 -1.07
C LYS A 20 10.57 4.75 -0.22
N LYS A 21 11.49 4.77 0.75
CA LYS A 21 11.57 3.72 1.77
C LYS A 21 10.46 3.88 2.79
N PHE A 22 10.03 2.76 3.37
CA PHE A 22 9.12 2.78 4.50
C PHE A 22 9.82 3.35 5.75
N THR A 23 9.12 4.26 6.44
CA THR A 23 9.39 4.53 7.85
C THR A 23 8.58 3.57 8.72
N PRO A 24 9.00 3.30 9.97
CA PRO A 24 8.24 2.45 10.89
C PRO A 24 6.77 2.87 11.02
N GLU A 25 6.50 4.17 11.06
CA GLU A 25 5.15 4.72 11.12
C GLU A 25 4.32 4.43 9.86
N THR A 26 4.92 4.63 8.68
CA THR A 26 4.22 4.35 7.41
C THR A 26 3.95 2.87 7.22
N LEU A 27 4.89 2.00 7.63
CA LEU A 27 4.74 0.55 7.55
C LEU A 27 3.64 0.06 8.49
N LYS A 28 3.65 0.50 9.75
CA LYS A 28 2.61 0.19 10.73
C LYS A 28 1.22 0.54 10.21
N LYS A 29 1.07 1.72 9.59
CA LYS A 29 -0.21 2.13 8.98
C LYS A 29 -0.63 1.21 7.83
N CYS A 30 0.31 0.77 6.99
CA CYS A 30 0.00 -0.16 5.91
C CYS A 30 -0.41 -1.54 6.46
N MET A 31 0.28 -2.06 7.47
CA MET A 31 -0.05 -3.33 8.12
C MET A 31 -1.44 -3.30 8.75
N THR A 32 -1.78 -2.23 9.50
CA THR A 32 -3.13 -2.05 10.06
C THR A 32 -4.21 -2.10 8.97
N ILE A 33 -3.92 -1.57 7.77
CA ILE A 33 -4.85 -1.62 6.64
C ILE A 33 -4.93 -3.04 6.05
N CYS A 34 -3.81 -3.76 5.93
CA CYS A 34 -3.83 -5.17 5.53
C CYS A 34 -4.68 -6.00 6.50
N GLU A 35 -4.47 -5.86 7.80
CA GLU A 35 -5.25 -6.55 8.84
C GLU A 35 -6.74 -6.17 8.77
N TYR A 36 -7.05 -4.88 8.66
CA TYR A 36 -8.43 -4.41 8.51
C TYR A 36 -9.13 -5.03 7.29
N ARG A 37 -8.43 -5.17 6.16
CA ARG A 37 -8.96 -5.81 4.95
C ARG A 37 -9.13 -7.33 5.09
N LYS A 38 -8.29 -8.00 5.88
CA LYS A 38 -8.45 -9.43 6.20
C LYS A 38 -9.73 -9.66 7.01
N VAL A 39 -10.02 -8.78 7.97
CA VAL A 39 -11.20 -8.87 8.85
C VAL A 39 -12.48 -8.38 8.18
N LYS A 40 -12.40 -7.33 7.36
CA LYS A 40 -13.50 -6.77 6.57
C LYS A 40 -13.13 -6.80 5.10
N PRO A 41 -13.20 -7.97 4.44
CA PRO A 41 -13.02 -8.04 3.00
C PRO A 41 -14.05 -7.11 2.38
N ASP A 42 -13.57 -6.11 1.64
CA ASP A 42 -14.42 -5.11 1.00
C ASP A 42 -15.42 -5.86 0.10
N LEU A 43 -16.68 -5.93 0.52
CA LEU A 43 -17.77 -6.61 -0.19
C LEU A 43 -17.99 -6.01 -1.60
N ARG A 44 -17.40 -4.84 -1.90
CA ARG A 44 -17.46 -4.23 -3.22
C ARG A 44 -16.17 -4.50 -4.01
N LYS A 45 -16.24 -5.60 -4.75
CA LYS A 45 -15.46 -5.90 -5.97
C LYS A 45 -13.96 -6.18 -5.75
N SER A 46 -13.64 -7.47 -5.73
CA SER A 46 -12.70 -8.22 -6.60
C SER A 46 -11.83 -7.50 -7.67
N THR A 47 -11.45 -6.24 -7.48
CA THR A 47 -10.61 -5.46 -8.41
C THR A 47 -9.68 -4.49 -7.68
N ASN A 48 -9.49 -4.66 -6.37
CA ASN A 48 -8.43 -3.95 -5.67
C ASN A 48 -7.11 -4.62 -6.01
N VAL A 49 -6.34 -4.01 -6.93
CA VAL A 49 -4.99 -4.44 -7.34
C VAL A 49 -4.02 -4.58 -6.14
N TYR A 50 -4.39 -4.07 -4.97
CA TYR A 50 -3.62 -4.17 -3.74
C TYR A 50 -4.19 -5.17 -2.72
N ALA A 51 -5.11 -6.05 -3.11
CA ALA A 51 -5.69 -7.07 -2.23
C ALA A 51 -4.67 -8.16 -1.86
N THR A 52 -3.73 -8.45 -2.75
CA THR A 52 -2.67 -9.46 -2.59
C THR A 52 -1.41 -8.90 -1.94
N VAL A 53 -1.41 -7.62 -1.53
CA VAL A 53 -0.24 -7.00 -0.91
C VAL A 53 -0.13 -7.49 0.53
N GLU A 54 0.89 -8.31 0.77
CA GLU A 54 1.30 -8.75 2.10
C GLU A 54 2.56 -8.00 2.51
N LEU A 55 2.55 -7.40 3.70
CA LEU A 55 3.66 -6.62 4.25
C LEU A 55 4.04 -7.20 5.62
N SER A 56 5.34 -7.38 5.85
CA SER A 56 5.90 -7.77 7.15
C SER A 56 6.97 -6.76 7.59
N GLU A 57 7.11 -6.54 8.90
CA GLU A 57 8.04 -5.52 9.43
C GLU A 57 9.49 -5.75 8.96
N GLU A 58 9.93 -7.01 8.94
CA GLU A 58 11.29 -7.42 8.60
C GLU A 58 11.63 -7.26 7.11
N THR A 59 10.70 -7.55 6.20
CA THR A 59 10.94 -7.46 4.75
C THR A 59 10.70 -6.05 4.23
N SER A 60 9.61 -5.42 4.67
CA SER A 60 9.10 -4.20 4.07
C SER A 60 9.82 -2.93 4.50
N LEU A 61 10.66 -2.95 5.56
CA LEU A 61 11.52 -1.81 5.90
C LEU A 61 12.64 -1.59 4.88
N ASN A 62 13.09 -2.64 4.20
CA ASN A 62 14.10 -2.57 3.15
C ASN A 62 13.51 -2.31 1.76
N ASP A 63 12.21 -2.58 1.60
CA ASP A 63 11.48 -2.31 0.38
C ASP A 63 11.10 -0.84 0.23
N GLY A 64 10.59 -0.50 -0.96
CA GLY A 64 10.15 0.84 -1.27
C GLY A 64 8.77 0.90 -1.87
N TYR A 65 8.27 2.12 -2.04
CA TYR A 65 6.97 2.39 -2.63
C TYR A 65 6.93 3.70 -3.38
N HIS A 66 6.07 3.77 -4.39
CA HIS A 66 5.68 5.05 -5.00
C HIS A 66 4.69 5.78 -4.08
N ALA A 67 4.88 7.09 -3.90
CA ALA A 67 3.98 7.91 -3.09
C ALA A 67 2.52 7.82 -3.55
N GLN A 68 2.29 7.71 -4.86
CA GLN A 68 0.95 7.53 -5.42
C GLN A 68 0.35 6.17 -5.06
N CYS A 69 1.12 5.07 -5.17
CA CYS A 69 0.67 3.74 -4.78
C CYS A 69 0.32 3.67 -3.29
N TYR A 70 1.14 4.26 -2.42
CA TYR A 70 0.85 4.36 -0.99
C TYR A 70 -0.43 5.16 -0.71
N LYS A 71 -0.65 6.28 -1.42
CA LYS A 71 -1.88 7.07 -1.28
C LYS A 71 -3.11 6.26 -1.70
N LEU A 72 -3.04 5.51 -2.81
CA LEU A 72 -4.13 4.66 -3.28
C LEU A 72 -4.42 3.51 -2.31
N PHE A 73 -3.35 2.88 -1.80
CA PHE A 73 -3.43 1.82 -0.81
C PHE A 73 -4.11 2.30 0.47
N THR A 74 -3.66 3.43 1.02
CA THR A 74 -4.15 3.94 2.31
C THR A 74 -5.54 4.57 2.24
N ARG A 75 -5.93 5.14 1.10
CA ARG A 75 -7.24 5.78 0.88
C ARG A 75 -8.41 4.81 1.05
N ARG A 76 -8.27 3.56 0.58
CA ARG A 76 -9.33 2.54 0.62
C ARG A 76 -9.43 1.79 1.96
N GLY A 77 -8.43 1.90 2.83
CA GLY A 77 -8.35 1.09 4.06
C GLY A 77 -8.52 1.83 5.38
N SER A 78 -8.61 3.16 5.36
CA SER A 78 -8.70 3.93 6.61
C SER A 78 -10.16 3.98 7.11
N PRO A 79 -10.46 3.57 8.36
CA PRO A 79 -11.84 3.53 8.89
C PRO A 79 -12.52 4.90 9.03
N GLY A 80 -11.86 6.00 8.68
CA GLY A 80 -12.41 7.36 8.64
C GLY A 80 -12.52 8.00 7.25
N SER A 81 -12.13 7.32 6.17
CA SER A 81 -12.17 7.88 4.81
C SER A 81 -13.55 7.78 4.14
N ARG A 82 -14.62 8.18 4.84
CA ARG A 82 -15.85 8.60 4.14
C ARG A 82 -15.63 10.04 3.65
N ARG A 83 -15.07 10.18 2.46
CA ARG A 83 -15.42 11.33 1.62
C ARG A 83 -16.23 10.82 0.45
N SER A 84 -17.51 11.14 0.53
CA SER A 84 -18.45 11.19 -0.57
C SER A 84 -17.78 11.67 -1.85
N GLY A 85 -17.91 10.88 -2.90
CA GLY A 85 -17.76 11.31 -4.29
C GLY A 85 -18.96 10.75 -5.02
N ASN A 86 -20.05 11.51 -5.00
CA ASN A 86 -21.19 11.33 -5.88
C ASN A 86 -20.86 11.91 -7.26
N GLN A 87 -21.54 11.42 -8.30
CA GLN A 87 -21.62 11.95 -9.68
C GLN A 87 -20.38 11.76 -10.59
N LEU A 88 -20.48 11.31 -11.85
CA LEU A 88 -21.60 11.14 -12.79
C LEU A 88 -21.63 9.73 -13.39
#